data_AF-A0A1E8B5Q5-F1
#
_entry.id   AF-A0A1E8B5Q5-F1
#
_cell.length_a   1.000
_cell.length_b   1.000
_cell.length_c   1.000
_cell.angle_alpha   90.00
_cell.angle_beta   90.00
_cell.angle_gamma   90.00
#
_symmetry.space_group_name_H-M   'P 1'
#
loop_
_entity.id
_entity.type
_entity.pdbx_description
1 polymer ?
#
loop_
_entity_poly.entity_id
_entity_poly.type
_entity_poly.pdbx_seq_one_letter_code
_entity_poly.pdbx_strand_id
1 'polypeptide(L)'
;MSAGWSCYCWLLGNRKDNEFSESKISDMLEMVKNTIHDSPERTKSAMNNFLNTVAISYEPLHEKAVETAKEVGIVEVKRDNKKSSLLNASESIQKEVDRGRLGFKRKYVRC
;
A
#
# COMPACT_ATOMS: atom_id res chain seq x y z
N MET A 1 -6.77 6.00 -12.10
CA MET A 1 -5.39 5.72 -12.54
C MET A 1 -4.76 4.67 -11.63
N SER A 2 -4.91 3.38 -11.92
CA SER A 2 -4.44 2.27 -11.04
C SER A 2 -2.94 1.97 -11.22
N ALA A 3 -2.43 2.02 -12.45
CA ALA A 3 -1.05 1.66 -12.78
C ALA A 3 0.01 2.54 -12.10
N GLY A 4 -0.28 3.82 -11.84
CA GLY A 4 0.65 4.73 -11.16
C GLY A 4 0.95 4.30 -9.73
N TRP A 5 -0.09 3.96 -8.95
CA TRP A 5 0.06 3.41 -7.60
C TRP A 5 0.80 2.08 -7.59
N SER A 6 0.48 1.18 -8.52
CA SER A 6 1.20 -0.09 -8.66
C SER A 6 2.68 0.12 -9.01
N CYS A 7 3.01 1.09 -9.86
CA CYS A 7 4.38 1.44 -10.20
C CYS A 7 5.19 1.80 -8.95
N TYR A 8 4.63 2.64 -8.07
CA TYR A 8 5.28 2.97 -6.79
C TYR A 8 5.53 1.75 -5.91
N CYS A 9 4.60 0.80 -5.86
CA CYS A 9 4.80 -0.46 -5.12
C CYS A 9 6.03 -1.22 -5.65
N TRP A 10 6.17 -1.31 -6.97
CA TRP A 10 7.31 -1.99 -7.60
C TRP A 10 8.64 -1.25 -7.39
N LEU A 11 8.60 0.09 -7.42
CA LEU A 11 9.77 0.92 -7.16
C LEU A 11 10.25 0.74 -5.72
N LEU A 12 9.35 0.79 -4.73
CA LEU A 12 9.69 0.60 -3.32
C LEU A 12 10.28 -0.79 -3.03
N GLY A 13 9.85 -1.82 -3.76
CA GLY A 13 10.44 -3.16 -3.67
C GLY A 13 11.78 -3.34 -4.37
N ASN A 14 12.16 -2.43 -5.29
CA ASN A 14 13.35 -2.57 -6.14
C ASN A 14 14.46 -1.53 -5.86
N ARG A 15 14.11 -0.39 -5.26
CA ARG A 15 15.01 0.74 -5.02
C ARG A 15 15.25 0.98 -3.53
N LYS A 16 16.35 1.65 -3.21
CA LYS A 16 16.69 2.04 -1.83
C LYS A 16 15.82 3.20 -1.37
N ASP A 17 15.64 3.33 -0.06
CA ASP A 17 14.74 4.34 0.51
C ASP A 17 15.19 5.77 0.23
N ASN A 18 16.51 6.00 0.15
CA ASN A 18 17.10 7.30 -0.16
C ASN A 18 16.87 7.77 -1.60
N GLU A 19 16.34 6.93 -2.49
CA GLU A 19 15.90 7.34 -3.83
C GLU A 19 14.51 8.00 -3.82
N PHE A 20 13.83 8.01 -2.67
CA PHE A 20 12.51 8.58 -2.50
C PHE A 20 12.56 9.76 -1.55
N SER A 21 11.82 10.82 -1.88
CA SER A 21 11.53 11.90 -0.95
C SER A 21 10.50 11.39 0.06
N GLU A 22 10.89 11.38 1.33
CA GLU A 22 10.03 10.95 2.45
C GLU A 22 8.76 11.79 2.51
N SER A 23 8.86 13.11 2.40
CA SER A 23 7.70 14.01 2.36
C SER A 23 6.73 13.65 1.24
N LYS A 24 7.23 13.34 0.04
CA LYS A 24 6.37 12.91 -1.07
C LYS A 24 5.62 11.62 -0.77
N ILE A 25 6.27 10.61 -0.18
CA ILE A 25 5.59 9.34 0.17
C ILE A 25 4.60 9.58 1.32
N SER A 26 4.94 10.44 2.27
CA SER A 26 4.06 10.85 3.37
C SER A 26 2.79 11.55 2.86
N ASP A 27 2.92 12.49 1.91
CA ASP A 27 1.77 13.15 1.28
C ASP A 27 0.91 12.18 0.48
N MET A 28 1.54 11.19 -0.16
CA MET A 28 0.82 10.12 -0.86
C MET A 28 0.02 9.23 0.10
N LEU A 29 0.51 8.97 1.33
CA LEU A 29 -0.27 8.28 2.37
C LEU A 29 -1.49 9.10 2.78
N GLU A 30 -1.35 10.42 2.96
CA GLU A 30 -2.50 11.30 3.26
C GLU A 30 -3.52 11.31 2.12
N MET A 31 -3.05 11.34 0.87
CA MET A 31 -3.93 11.24 -0.28
C MET A 31 -4.71 9.93 -0.29
N VAL A 32 -4.05 8.81 0.03
CA VAL A 32 -4.71 7.51 0.16
C VAL A 32 -5.76 7.56 1.26
N LYS A 33 -5.41 8.03 2.46
CA LYS A 33 -6.34 8.16 3.57
C LYS A 33 -7.64 8.87 3.17
N ASN A 34 -7.49 10.01 2.52
CA ASN A 34 -8.60 10.92 2.27
C ASN A 34 -9.45 10.53 1.05
N THR A 35 -8.94 9.70 0.13
CA THR A 35 -9.59 9.49 -1.19
C THR A 35 -9.81 8.04 -1.59
N ILE A 36 -9.29 7.06 -0.83
CA ILE A 36 -9.36 5.65 -1.23
C ILE A 36 -10.79 5.12 -1.31
N HIS A 37 -11.70 5.56 -0.43
CA HIS A 37 -13.07 5.04 -0.39
C HIS A 37 -13.93 5.52 -1.57
N ASP A 38 -13.65 6.71 -2.09
CA ASP A 38 -14.35 7.32 -3.22
C ASP A 38 -13.66 7.07 -4.57
N SER A 39 -12.47 6.47 -4.55
CA SER A 39 -11.69 6.19 -5.76
C SER A 39 -12.31 5.09 -6.62
N PRO A 40 -12.05 5.04 -7.94
CA PRO A 40 -12.51 3.93 -8.78
C PRO A 40 -11.99 2.57 -8.29
N GLU A 41 -12.77 1.50 -8.45
CA GLU A 41 -12.53 0.17 -7.86
C GLU A 41 -11.09 -0.37 -8.05
N ARG A 42 -10.56 -0.29 -9.27
CA ARG A 42 -9.19 -0.74 -9.57
C ARG A 42 -8.12 0.16 -8.96
N THR A 43 -8.43 1.43 -8.72
CA THR A 43 -7.56 2.39 -8.04
C THR A 43 -7.52 2.08 -6.54
N LYS A 44 -8.67 1.76 -5.91
CA LYS A 44 -8.74 1.34 -4.50
C LYS A 44 -7.79 0.18 -4.20
N SER A 45 -7.84 -0.85 -5.03
CA SER A 45 -6.95 -2.01 -4.91
C SER A 45 -5.46 -1.64 -4.99
N ALA A 46 -5.09 -0.71 -5.88
CA ALA A 46 -3.70 -0.28 -6.03
C ALA A 46 -3.24 0.64 -4.89
N MET A 47 -4.11 1.53 -4.40
CA MET A 47 -3.84 2.38 -3.24
C MET A 47 -3.69 1.55 -1.96
N ASN A 48 -4.54 0.54 -1.75
CA ASN A 48 -4.39 -0.40 -0.63
C ASN A 48 -3.07 -1.18 -0.72
N ASN A 49 -2.66 -1.59 -1.92
CA ASN A 49 -1.36 -2.24 -2.12
C ASN A 49 -0.19 -1.28 -1.83
N PHE A 50 -0.34 0.00 -2.18
CA PHE A 50 0.64 1.02 -1.85
C PHE A 50 0.79 1.19 -0.34
N LEU A 51 -0.32 1.28 0.40
CA LEU A 51 -0.32 1.31 1.88
C LEU A 51 0.48 0.15 2.47
N ASN A 52 0.17 -1.09 2.07
CA ASN A 52 0.90 -2.28 2.52
C ASN A 52 2.39 -2.21 2.17
N THR A 53 2.71 -1.75 0.96
CA THR A 53 4.10 -1.71 0.48
C THR A 53 4.92 -0.66 1.22
N VAL A 54 4.37 0.51 1.50
CA VAL A 54 5.06 1.55 2.29
C VAL A 54 5.30 1.03 3.70
N ALA A 55 4.29 0.44 4.34
CA ALA A 55 4.41 -0.08 5.70
C ALA A 55 5.49 -1.18 5.84
N ILE A 56 5.69 -2.01 4.82
CA ILE A 56 6.62 -3.15 4.90
C ILE A 56 7.99 -2.84 4.29
N SER A 57 8.00 -2.17 3.15
CA SER A 57 9.20 -1.99 2.32
C SER A 57 9.76 -0.57 2.37
N TYR A 58 9.20 0.37 3.14
CA TYR A 58 9.72 1.72 3.32
C TYR A 58 9.75 2.08 4.81
N GLU A 59 10.80 1.62 5.49
CA GLU A 59 10.96 1.74 6.95
C GLU A 59 10.75 3.17 7.50
N PRO A 60 11.22 4.25 6.85
CA PRO A 60 11.09 5.61 7.39
C PRO A 60 9.64 6.02 7.70
N LEU A 61 8.65 5.46 7.00
CA LEU A 61 7.23 5.77 7.21
C LEU A 61 6.42 4.55 7.67
N HIS A 62 7.05 3.54 8.25
CA HIS A 62 6.36 2.35 8.76
C HIS A 62 5.20 2.72 9.70
N GLU A 63 5.50 3.48 10.76
CA GLU A 63 4.52 3.84 11.79
C GLU A 63 3.35 4.64 11.21
N LYS A 64 3.65 5.65 10.39
CA LYS A 64 2.63 6.46 9.71
C LYS A 64 1.76 5.62 8.78
N ALA A 65 2.34 4.68 8.04
CA ALA A 65 1.57 3.81 7.15
C ALA A 65 0.69 2.82 7.93
N VAL A 66 1.13 2.32 9.08
CA VAL A 66 0.34 1.48 9.99
C VAL A 66 -0.84 2.26 10.56
N GLU A 67 -0.62 3.49 11.03
CA GLU A 67 -1.68 4.38 11.52
C GLU A 67 -2.68 4.70 10.42
N THR A 68 -2.19 5.09 9.24
CA THR A 68 -3.04 5.36 8.06
C THR A 68 -3.87 4.14 7.68
N ALA A 69 -3.30 2.93 7.74
CA ALA A 69 -4.04 1.70 7.46
C ALA A 69 -5.18 1.47 8.47
N LYS A 70 -4.96 1.77 9.75
CA LYS A 70 -6.00 1.68 10.79
C LYS A 70 -7.13 2.67 10.55
N GLU A 71 -6.79 3.91 10.20
CA GLU A 71 -7.77 4.96 9.89
C GLU A 71 -8.58 4.65 8.62
N VAL A 72 -7.93 4.12 7.58
CA VAL A 72 -8.59 3.71 6.33
C VAL A 72 -9.56 2.56 6.58
N GLY A 73 -9.20 1.60 7.42
CA GLY A 73 -10.04 0.45 7.74
C GLY A 73 -10.24 -0.49 6.54
N ILE A 74 -11.43 -1.11 6.46
CA ILE A 74 -11.76 -2.08 5.40
C ILE A 74 -12.09 -1.33 4.11
N VAL A 75 -11.41 -1.69 3.01
CA VAL A 75 -11.65 -1.16 1.68
C VAL A 75 -12.39 -2.19 0.84
N GLU A 76 -13.64 -1.92 0.47
CA GLU A 76 -14.39 -2.75 -0.47
C GLU A 76 -14.00 -2.42 -1.91
N VAL A 77 -13.64 -3.46 -2.67
CA VAL A 77 -13.41 -3.41 -4.10
C VAL A 77 -14.45 -4.26 -4.82
N LYS A 78 -15.39 -3.61 -5.51
CA LYS A 78 -16.41 -4.27 -6.33
C LYS A 78 -15.78 -4.85 -7.58
N ARG A 79 -16.28 -6.01 -8.00
CA ARG A 79 -15.76 -6.73 -9.16
C ARG A 79 -16.91 -7.33 -9.94
N ASP A 80 -16.89 -7.18 -11.26
CA ASP A 80 -17.96 -7.70 -12.11
C ASP A 80 -18.05 -9.22 -12.02
N ASN A 81 -19.28 -9.73 -11.97
CA ASN A 81 -19.63 -11.15 -11.96
C ASN A 81 -19.03 -11.99 -10.81
N LYS A 82 -18.62 -11.36 -9.69
CA LYS A 82 -18.10 -12.06 -8.51
C LYS A 82 -18.28 -11.23 -7.23
N LYS A 83 -18.08 -11.87 -6.07
CA LYS A 83 -18.11 -11.17 -4.77
C LYS A 83 -17.06 -10.06 -4.70
N SER A 84 -17.40 -8.96 -4.06
CA SER A 84 -16.46 -7.87 -3.72
C SER A 84 -15.26 -8.42 -2.94
N SER A 85 -14.12 -7.77 -3.11
CA SER A 85 -12.94 -8.03 -2.29
C SER A 85 -12.94 -7.07 -1.12
N LEU A 86 -12.91 -7.59 0.10
CA LEU A 86 -12.74 -6.78 1.31
C LEU A 86 -11.25 -6.77 1.66
N LEU A 87 -10.58 -5.65 1.43
CA LEU A 87 -9.16 -5.49 1.70
C LEU A 87 -8.98 -4.89 3.08
N ASN A 88 -8.13 -5.50 3.90
CA ASN A 88 -7.75 -5.00 5.22
C ASN A 88 -6.23 -4.80 5.24
N ALA A 89 -5.79 -3.55 5.07
CA ALA A 89 -4.37 -3.21 5.07
C ALA A 89 -3.73 -3.48 6.44
N SER A 90 -4.38 -3.10 7.55
CA SER A 90 -3.85 -3.33 8.90
C SER A 90 -3.57 -4.81 9.18
N GLU A 91 -4.49 -5.69 8.81
CA GLU A 91 -4.29 -7.15 8.95
C GLU A 91 -3.18 -7.66 8.05
N SER A 92 -3.12 -7.19 6.80
CA SER A 92 -2.08 -7.60 5.84
C SER A 92 -0.69 -7.17 6.30
N ILE A 93 -0.56 -5.96 6.82
CA ILE A 93 0.69 -5.42 7.36
C ILE A 93 1.12 -6.23 8.59
N GLN A 94 0.20 -6.47 9.54
CA GLN A 94 0.50 -7.24 10.74
C GLN A 94 1.04 -8.64 10.39
N LYS A 95 0.41 -9.34 9.43
CA LYS A 95 0.89 -10.65 8.96
C LYS A 95 2.32 -10.61 8.42
N GLU A 96 2.71 -9.55 7.73
CA GLU A 96 4.08 -9.44 7.21
C GLU A 96 5.08 -9.06 8.31
N VAL A 97 4.67 -8.25 9.29
CA VAL A 97 5.45 -7.96 10.50
C VAL A 97 5.69 -9.23 11.31
N ASP A 98 4.64 -10.03 11.55
CA ASP A 98 4.71 -11.31 12.28
C ASP A 98 5.65 -12.31 11.59
N ARG A 99 5.80 -12.21 10.27
CA ARG A 99 6.74 -13.00 9.46
C ARG A 99 8.17 -12.45 9.48
N GLY A 100 8.44 -11.39 10.24
CA GLY A 100 9.75 -10.75 10.32
C GLY A 100 10.15 -10.04 9.02
N ARG A 101 9.20 -9.55 8.23
CA ARG A 101 9.46 -8.96 6.90
C ARG A 101 9.47 -7.44 6.90
N LEU A 102 9.53 -6.79 8.06
CA LEU A 102 9.77 -5.35 8.11
C LEU A 102 11.10 -5.02 7.42
N GLY A 103 11.10 -3.99 6.56
CA GLY A 103 12.24 -3.63 5.71
C GLY A 103 12.42 -4.50 4.47
N PHE A 104 11.61 -5.55 4.30
CA PHE A 104 11.78 -6.49 3.21
C PHE A 104 11.49 -5.83 1.86
N LYS A 105 12.48 -5.87 0.96
CA LYS A 105 12.39 -5.39 -0.42
C LYS A 105 12.69 -6.54 -1.37
N ARG A 106 11.83 -6.71 -2.38
CA ARG A 106 12.12 -7.59 -3.52
C ARG A 106 11.59 -7.01 -4.82
N LYS A 107 12.38 -7.19 -5.89
CA LYS A 107 11.91 -6.97 -7.25
C LYS A 107 10.73 -7.89 -7.54
N TYR A 108 9.74 -7.37 -8.27
CA TYR A 108 8.59 -8.17 -8.69
C TYR A 108 9.03 -9.37 -9.53
N VAL A 109 8.63 -10.57 -9.11
CA VAL A 109 8.92 -11.83 -9.79
C VAL A 109 7.93 -11.97 -10.96
N ARG A 110 8.44 -11.98 -12.19
CA ARG A 110 7.62 -11.91 -13.42
C ARG A 110 7.51 -13.24 -14.16
N CYS A 111 8.52 -14.09 -14.05
CA CYS A 111 8.63 -15.42 -14.65
C CYS A 111 9.64 -16.24 -13.88
#